data_AF-G1VHU7-F1
#
_entry.id   AF-G1VHU7-F1
#
_cell.length_a   1.000
_cell.length_b   1.000
_cell.length_c   1.000
_cell.angle_alpha   90.00
_cell.angle_beta   90.00
_cell.angle_gamma   90.00
#
_symmetry.space_group_name_H-M   'P 1'
#
loop_
_entity.id
_entity.type
_entity.pdbx_description
1 polymer ?
#
loop_
_entity_poly.entity_id
_entity_poly.type
_entity_poly.pdbx_seq_one_letter_code
_entity_poly.pdbx_strand_id
1 'polypeptide(L)'
;MKKTVYFAGSIRGGREDAAVYKRMIDYINKTDIVLTEHIGLGNLSVKTRTKEDDEHIYERDTEWIKLSEVLIAECTNPSHGVGYELAYAEARNIPVHIFYDKSKANVSAMLNGNTRFRLYPYEREAEIYPVLDNILGNK
;
A
#
# COMPACT_ATOMS: atom_id res chain seq x y z
N MET A 1 17.80 -8.87 8.87
CA MET A 1 16.53 -9.13 9.59
C MET A 1 15.40 -8.87 8.62
N LYS A 2 14.27 -9.58 8.74
CA LYS A 2 13.09 -9.33 7.91
C LYS A 2 12.49 -7.99 8.28
N LYS A 3 12.14 -7.16 7.28
CA LYS A 3 11.42 -5.92 7.50
C LYS A 3 9.94 -6.18 7.73
N THR A 4 9.30 -5.31 8.52
CA THR A 4 7.84 -5.27 8.63
C THR A 4 7.27 -4.21 7.68
N VAL A 5 6.38 -4.63 6.77
CA VAL A 5 5.82 -3.80 5.70
C VAL A 5 4.32 -3.61 5.92
N TYR A 6 3.85 -2.36 5.90
CA TYR A 6 2.43 -2.07 5.71
C TYR A 6 2.17 -1.91 4.21
N PHE A 7 1.38 -2.81 3.63
CA PHE A 7 0.95 -2.67 2.23
C PHE A 7 -0.36 -1.90 2.18
N ALA A 8 -0.50 -0.95 1.27
CA ALA A 8 -1.72 -0.17 1.07
C ALA A 8 -2.22 -0.32 -0.36
N GLY A 9 -3.54 -0.47 -0.53
CA GLY A 9 -4.18 -0.58 -1.84
C GLY A 9 -5.67 -0.33 -1.73
N SER A 10 -6.28 0.18 -2.81
CA SER A 10 -7.70 0.49 -2.80
C SER A 10 -8.56 -0.76 -2.54
N ILE A 11 -9.57 -0.62 -1.66
CA ILE A 11 -10.61 -1.64 -1.41
C ILE A 11 -11.98 -1.10 -1.80
N ARG A 12 -12.46 -0.05 -1.13
CA ARG A 12 -13.79 0.54 -1.40
C ARG A 12 -13.79 1.49 -2.62
N GLY A 13 -12.63 2.04 -2.99
CA GLY A 13 -12.50 2.95 -4.13
C GLY A 13 -12.35 2.27 -5.49
N GLY A 14 -12.32 0.93 -5.51
CA GLY A 14 -12.02 0.12 -6.69
C GLY A 14 -11.09 -1.03 -6.32
N ARG A 15 -11.27 -2.20 -6.97
CA ARG A 15 -10.47 -3.43 -6.74
C ARG A 15 -9.97 -4.06 -8.05
N GLU A 16 -9.94 -3.27 -9.12
CA GLU A 16 -9.51 -3.66 -10.46
C GLU A 16 -8.08 -4.22 -10.43
N ASP A 17 -7.21 -3.64 -9.60
CA ASP A 17 -5.80 -4.04 -9.46
C ASP A 17 -5.56 -4.99 -8.27
N ALA A 18 -6.59 -5.59 -7.66
CA ALA A 18 -6.43 -6.52 -6.53
C ALA A 18 -5.49 -7.70 -6.83
N ALA A 19 -5.45 -8.15 -8.09
CA ALA A 19 -4.55 -9.20 -8.53
C ALA A 19 -3.07 -8.73 -8.53
N VAL A 20 -2.82 -7.46 -8.87
CA VAL A 20 -1.48 -6.85 -8.78
C VAL A 20 -1.07 -6.75 -7.31
N TYR A 21 -1.97 -6.29 -6.44
CA TYR A 21 -1.71 -6.20 -5.00
C TYR A 21 -1.30 -7.56 -4.43
N LYS A 22 -2.03 -8.62 -4.78
CA LYS A 22 -1.71 -9.98 -4.36
C LYS A 22 -0.29 -10.38 -4.76
N ARG A 23 0.09 -10.15 -6.02
CA ARG A 23 1.42 -10.53 -6.53
C ARG A 23 2.54 -9.72 -5.88
N MET A 24 2.32 -8.43 -5.63
CA MET A 24 3.26 -7.59 -4.87
C MET A 24 3.44 -8.12 -3.44
N ILE A 25 2.34 -8.40 -2.72
CA ILE A 25 2.35 -8.94 -1.37
C ILE A 25 3.07 -10.29 -1.33
N ASP A 26 2.71 -11.23 -2.21
CA ASP A 26 3.34 -12.54 -2.33
C ASP A 26 4.85 -12.40 -2.60
N TYR A 27 5.25 -11.41 -3.40
CA TYR A 27 6.66 -11.14 -3.70
C TYR A 27 7.41 -10.64 -2.47
N ILE A 28 6.88 -9.64 -1.76
CA ILE A 28 7.48 -9.08 -0.54
C ILE A 28 7.63 -10.17 0.53
N ASN A 29 6.61 -11.01 0.71
CA ASN A 29 6.59 -12.09 1.69
C ASN A 29 7.65 -13.18 1.48
N LYS A 30 8.35 -13.21 0.33
CA LYS A 30 9.51 -14.10 0.13
C LYS A 30 10.64 -13.78 1.09
N THR A 31 10.83 -12.51 1.43
CA THR A 31 11.96 -12.01 2.22
C THR A 31 11.52 -11.31 3.51
N ASP A 32 10.39 -10.63 3.47
CA ASP A 32 9.92 -9.72 4.52
C ASP A 32 8.51 -10.13 5.01
N ILE A 33 7.89 -9.32 5.86
CA ILE A 33 6.57 -9.60 6.45
C ILE A 33 5.60 -8.49 6.09
N VAL A 34 4.50 -8.81 5.41
CA VAL A 34 3.41 -7.85 5.14
C VAL A 34 2.33 -7.97 6.21
N LEU A 35 2.00 -6.87 6.88
CA LEU A 35 0.96 -6.84 7.93
C LEU A 35 -0.47 -6.92 7.38
N THR A 36 -0.67 -6.47 6.14
CA THR A 36 -1.98 -6.28 5.51
C THR A 36 -2.22 -7.25 4.35
N GLU A 37 -1.78 -8.51 4.47
CA GLU A 37 -1.88 -9.51 3.39
C GLU A 37 -3.30 -9.66 2.81
N HIS A 38 -4.31 -9.44 3.66
CA HIS A 38 -5.72 -9.51 3.30
C HIS A 38 -6.12 -8.55 2.17
N ILE A 39 -5.37 -7.45 1.93
CA ILE A 39 -5.61 -6.51 0.82
C ILE A 39 -5.48 -7.20 -0.54
N GLY A 40 -4.60 -8.20 -0.67
CA GLY A 40 -4.42 -8.99 -1.89
C GLY A 40 -5.49 -10.06 -2.12
N LEU A 41 -6.40 -10.30 -1.17
CA LEU A 41 -7.43 -11.35 -1.31
C LEU A 41 -8.57 -10.87 -2.19
N GLY A 42 -8.85 -11.57 -3.30
CA GLY A 42 -9.92 -11.19 -4.25
C GLY A 42 -11.31 -11.04 -3.63
N ASN A 43 -11.58 -11.78 -2.55
CA ASN A 43 -12.86 -11.76 -1.84
C ASN A 43 -12.76 -11.02 -0.50
N LEU A 44 -12.63 -9.68 -0.53
CA LEU A 44 -12.95 -8.87 0.64
C LEU A 44 -14.42 -8.48 0.58
N SER A 45 -15.17 -8.88 1.61
CA SER A 45 -16.56 -8.45 1.79
C SER A 45 -16.61 -6.93 1.96
N VAL A 46 -17.18 -6.23 0.97
CA VAL A 46 -17.56 -4.82 1.04
C VAL A 46 -18.96 -4.66 1.63
N LYS A 47 -19.42 -5.61 2.46
CA LYS A 47 -20.70 -5.47 3.16
C LYS A 47 -20.67 -4.26 4.07
N THR A 48 -21.86 -3.69 4.28
CA THR A 48 -22.12 -2.67 5.30
C THR A 48 -21.55 -3.13 6.63
N ARG A 49 -20.64 -2.34 7.18
CA ARG A 49 -20.01 -2.57 8.49
C ARG A 49 -20.73 -1.76 9.56
N THR A 50 -20.68 -2.19 10.80
CA THR A 50 -21.16 -1.36 11.90
C THR A 50 -20.15 -0.25 12.20
N LYS A 51 -20.54 0.72 13.04
CA LYS A 51 -19.59 1.75 13.50
C LYS A 51 -18.47 1.12 14.32
N GLU A 52 -18.76 0.12 15.15
CA GLU A 52 -17.74 -0.59 15.93
C GLU A 52 -16.73 -1.31 15.04
N ASP A 53 -17.19 -1.91 13.93
CA ASP A 53 -16.30 -2.53 12.95
C ASP A 53 -15.34 -1.50 12.33
N ASP A 54 -15.84 -0.33 11.95
CA ASP A 54 -15.03 0.74 11.35
C ASP A 54 -14.02 1.33 12.37
N GLU A 55 -14.39 1.46 13.66
CA GLU A 55 -13.47 1.86 14.74
C GLU A 55 -12.36 0.82 14.94
N HIS A 56 -12.70 -0.47 14.96
CA HIS A 56 -11.72 -1.54 15.11
C HIS A 56 -10.72 -1.60 13.95
N ILE A 57 -11.18 -1.40 12.71
CA ILE A 57 -10.29 -1.30 11.54
C ILE A 57 -9.34 -0.13 11.69
N TYR A 58 -9.87 1.05 12.07
CA TYR A 58 -9.07 2.24 12.25
C TYR A 58 -7.95 2.02 13.28
N GLU A 59 -8.29 1.50 14.46
CA GLU A 59 -7.31 1.23 15.53
C GLU A 59 -6.27 0.22 15.06
N ARG A 60 -6.70 -0.92 14.53
CA ARG A 60 -5.82 -1.98 14.05
C ARG A 60 -4.85 -1.49 12.97
N ASP A 61 -5.37 -0.82 11.95
CA ASP A 61 -4.57 -0.41 10.80
C ASP A 61 -3.58 0.70 11.19
N THR A 62 -3.98 1.63 12.06
CA THR A 62 -3.05 2.64 12.58
C THR A 62 -1.99 2.06 13.52
N GLU A 63 -2.29 1.02 14.30
CA GLU A 63 -1.28 0.23 15.02
C GLU A 63 -0.30 -0.46 14.07
N TRP A 64 -0.80 -1.10 13.02
CA TRP A 64 0.05 -1.76 12.04
C TRP A 64 0.96 -0.80 11.28
N ILE A 65 0.47 0.39 10.90
CA ILE A 65 1.33 1.42 10.32
C ILE A 65 2.45 1.77 11.30
N LYS A 66 2.14 2.00 12.58
CA LYS A 66 3.14 2.33 13.61
C LYS A 66 4.20 1.25 13.80
N LEU A 67 3.84 -0.02 13.65
CA LEU A 67 4.74 -1.17 13.77
C LEU A 67 5.56 -1.42 12.51
N SER A 68 5.16 -0.86 11.37
CA SER A 68 5.85 -1.05 10.10
C SER A 68 7.12 -0.20 10.02
N GLU A 69 8.15 -0.75 9.36
CA GLU A 69 9.39 -0.04 9.03
C GLU A 69 9.27 0.71 7.70
N VAL A 70 8.30 0.34 6.87
CA VAL A 70 8.03 0.95 5.58
C VAL A 70 6.57 0.73 5.19
N LEU A 71 5.97 1.74 4.57
CA LEU A 71 4.68 1.65 3.90
C LEU A 71 4.91 1.59 2.38
N ILE A 72 4.34 0.56 1.74
CA ILE A 72 4.35 0.38 0.28
C ILE A 72 2.91 0.43 -0.22
N ALA A 73 2.60 1.36 -1.11
CA ALA A 73 1.25 1.55 -1.63
C ALA A 73 1.19 1.34 -3.14
N GLU A 74 0.10 0.75 -3.62
CA GLU A 74 -0.30 0.77 -5.03
C GLU A 74 -1.50 1.74 -5.15
N CYS A 75 -1.31 2.81 -5.92
CA CYS A 75 -2.20 3.97 -5.99
C CYS A 75 -2.74 4.23 -7.40
N THR A 76 -2.85 3.19 -8.24
CA THR A 76 -3.52 3.32 -9.53
C THR A 76 -4.99 3.68 -9.34
N ASN A 77 -5.66 3.02 -8.39
CA ASN A 77 -7.04 3.32 -8.03
C ASN A 77 -7.09 4.35 -6.88
N PRO A 78 -7.76 5.50 -7.05
CA PRO A 78 -7.93 6.48 -5.98
C PRO A 78 -8.67 5.89 -4.76
N SER A 79 -8.16 6.15 -3.56
CA SER A 79 -8.75 5.65 -2.32
C SER A 79 -8.56 6.64 -1.17
N HIS A 80 -9.67 7.01 -0.51
CA HIS A 80 -9.64 7.85 0.69
C HIS A 80 -8.90 7.17 1.85
N GLY A 81 -9.08 5.85 2.02
CA GLY A 81 -8.40 5.08 3.06
C GLY A 81 -6.90 5.08 2.85
N VAL A 82 -6.44 4.78 1.62
CA VAL A 82 -5.01 4.83 1.28
C VAL A 82 -4.46 6.24 1.46
N GLY A 83 -5.19 7.28 1.02
CA GLY A 83 -4.79 8.66 1.26
C GLY A 83 -4.59 8.99 2.75
N TYR A 84 -5.48 8.50 3.61
CA TYR A 84 -5.37 8.63 5.07
C TYR A 84 -4.13 7.89 5.61
N GLU A 85 -3.92 6.64 5.21
CA GLU A 85 -2.79 5.81 5.62
C GLU A 85 -1.44 6.46 5.25
N LEU A 86 -1.33 7.00 4.03
CA LEU A 86 -0.14 7.71 3.55
C LEU A 86 0.19 8.94 4.42
N ALA A 87 -0.80 9.78 4.71
CA ALA A 87 -0.61 10.96 5.55
C ALA A 87 -0.30 10.58 7.01
N TYR A 88 -0.91 9.51 7.53
CA TYR A 88 -0.66 9.02 8.88
C TYR A 88 0.77 8.51 9.05
N ALA A 89 1.28 7.79 8.04
CA ALA A 89 2.65 7.32 7.96
C ALA A 89 3.65 8.48 7.84
N GLU A 90 3.35 9.46 6.98
CA GLU A 90 4.16 10.69 6.83
C GLU A 90 4.36 11.41 8.16
N ALA A 91 3.26 11.66 8.89
CA ALA A 91 3.27 12.35 10.17
C ALA A 91 4.12 11.63 11.25
N ARG A 92 4.45 10.36 11.03
CA ARG A 92 5.26 9.51 11.92
C ARG A 92 6.66 9.22 11.38
N ASN A 93 7.04 9.85 10.27
CA ASN A 93 8.31 9.63 9.60
C ASN A 93 8.54 8.18 9.13
N ILE A 94 7.46 7.43 8.91
CA ILE A 94 7.57 6.10 8.29
C ILE A 94 7.84 6.33 6.79
N PRO A 95 8.87 5.69 6.21
CA PRO A 95 9.15 5.78 4.78
C PRO A 95 7.96 5.28 3.95
N VAL A 96 7.58 6.06 2.92
CA VAL A 96 6.44 5.77 2.05
C VAL A 96 6.91 5.64 0.60
N HIS A 97 6.57 4.50 -0.01
CA HIS A 97 6.86 4.18 -1.40
C HIS A 97 5.54 3.94 -2.15
N ILE A 98 5.32 4.67 -3.23
CA ILE A 98 4.05 4.68 -3.97
C ILE A 98 4.29 4.18 -5.39
N PHE A 99 3.64 3.10 -5.77
CA PHE A 99 3.57 2.58 -7.12
C PHE A 99 2.26 3.00 -7.78
N TYR A 100 2.28 3.24 -9.09
CA TYR A 100 1.06 3.42 -9.87
C TYR A 100 1.30 3.15 -11.36
N ASP A 101 0.29 2.63 -12.02
CA ASP A 101 0.25 2.42 -13.46
C ASP A 101 -0.03 3.75 -14.16
N LYS A 102 1.02 4.39 -14.68
CA LYS A 102 0.91 5.71 -15.33
C LYS A 102 0.16 5.66 -16.67
N SER A 103 -0.14 4.47 -17.20
CA SER A 103 -0.99 4.33 -18.38
C SER A 103 -2.48 4.43 -18.05
N LYS A 104 -2.86 4.15 -16.79
CA LYS A 104 -4.25 4.14 -16.32
C LYS A 104 -4.62 5.35 -15.49
N ALA A 105 -3.66 5.89 -14.73
CA ALA A 105 -3.95 6.93 -13.75
C ALA A 105 -2.85 7.98 -13.66
N ASN A 106 -3.27 9.19 -13.30
CA ASN A 106 -2.40 10.21 -12.73
C ASN A 106 -2.65 10.25 -11.23
N VAL A 107 -1.58 10.13 -10.44
CA VAL A 107 -1.67 10.30 -8.99
C VAL A 107 -2.02 11.75 -8.63
N SER A 108 -2.63 11.92 -7.46
CA SER A 108 -2.98 13.25 -6.93
C SER A 108 -1.76 14.18 -6.89
N ALA A 109 -1.96 15.45 -7.25
CA ALA A 109 -0.93 16.49 -7.15
C ALA A 109 -0.35 16.62 -5.72
N MET A 110 -1.15 16.30 -4.70
CA MET A 110 -0.68 16.26 -3.30
C MET A 110 0.33 15.15 -3.06
N LEU A 111 0.14 13.96 -3.65
CA LEU A 111 1.09 12.86 -3.54
C LEU A 111 2.34 13.16 -4.37
N ASN A 112 2.16 13.66 -5.59
CA ASN A 112 3.26 13.96 -6.51
C ASN A 112 4.14 15.14 -6.03
N GLY A 113 3.54 16.14 -5.39
CA GLY A 113 4.25 17.30 -4.84
C GLY A 113 4.91 17.05 -3.49
N ASN A 114 4.60 15.94 -2.81
CA ASN A 114 5.16 15.63 -1.51
C ASN A 114 6.53 14.94 -1.63
N THR A 115 7.60 15.69 -1.37
CA THR A 115 8.98 15.20 -1.45
C THR A 115 9.36 14.14 -0.41
N ARG A 116 8.50 13.89 0.60
CA ARG A 116 8.66 12.79 1.55
C ARG A 116 8.25 11.46 0.96
N PHE A 117 7.41 11.46 -0.08
CA PHE A 117 6.98 10.27 -0.77
C PHE A 117 7.90 9.94 -1.93
N ARG A 118 8.21 8.66 -2.10
CA ARG A 118 8.95 8.16 -3.26
C ARG A 118 7.97 7.52 -4.22
N LEU A 119 7.81 8.13 -5.39
CA LEU A 119 6.88 7.68 -6.42
C LEU A 119 7.59 6.85 -7.47
N TYR A 120 6.94 5.76 -7.88
CA TYR A 120 7.43 4.75 -8.82
C TYR A 120 6.35 4.49 -9.89
N PRO A 121 6.25 5.34 -10.92
CA PRO A 121 5.39 5.05 -12.06
C PRO A 121 5.87 3.80 -12.79
N TYR A 122 4.95 2.94 -13.20
CA TYR A 122 5.22 1.79 -14.06
C TYR A 122 4.23 1.73 -15.23
N GLU A 123 4.59 1.03 -16.31
CA GLU A 123 3.66 0.66 -17.40
C GLU A 123 3.46 -0.85 -17.45
N ARG A 124 4.48 -1.61 -17.02
CA ARG A 124 4.45 -3.07 -16.96
C ARG A 124 4.73 -3.50 -15.54
N GLU A 125 3.90 -4.40 -15.03
CA GLU A 125 4.02 -4.91 -13.66
C GLU A 125 5.42 -5.46 -13.33
N ALA A 126 6.12 -6.05 -14.31
CA ALA A 126 7.48 -6.57 -14.12
C ALA A 126 8.49 -5.50 -13.63
N GLU A 127 8.20 -4.21 -13.84
CA GLU A 127 9.05 -3.09 -13.43
C GLU A 127 8.96 -2.81 -11.93
N ILE A 128 7.93 -3.32 -11.24
CA ILE A 128 7.72 -3.16 -9.80
C ILE A 128 8.77 -3.94 -9.01
N TYR A 129 9.07 -5.18 -9.41
CA TYR A 129 9.81 -6.13 -8.58
C TYR A 129 11.26 -5.73 -8.30
N PRO A 130 12.06 -5.25 -9.28
CA PRO A 130 13.42 -4.77 -9.00
C PRO A 130 13.44 -3.55 -8.06
N VAL A 131 12.39 -2.72 -8.11
CA VAL A 131 12.24 -1.57 -7.21
C VAL A 131 11.92 -2.05 -5.79
N LEU A 132 11.02 -3.03 -5.64
CA LEU A 132 10.74 -3.66 -4.34
C LEU A 132 12.01 -4.24 -3.72
N ASP A 133 12.83 -4.95 -4.50
CA ASP A 133 14.11 -5.50 -4.01
C ASP A 133 15.05 -4.41 -3.49
N ASN A 134 15.15 -3.28 -4.19
CA ASN A 134 15.93 -2.12 -3.74
C ASN A 134 15.38 -1.52 -2.43
N ILE A 135 14.06 -1.34 -2.32
CA ILE A 135 13.40 -0.82 -1.12
C ILE A 135 13.65 -1.75 0.09
N LEU A 136 13.53 -3.05 -0.13
CA LEU A 136 13.67 -4.07 0.91
C LEU A 136 15.14 -4.35 1.26
N GLY A 137 16.07 -4.06 0.36
CA GLY A 137 17.50 -4.31 0.53
C GLY A 137 17.90 -5.73 0.13
N ASN A 138 17.09 -6.40 -0.68
CA ASN A 138 17.39 -7.68 -1.29
C ASN A 138 18.32 -7.41 -2.49
N LYS A 139 19.61 -7.72 -2.36
CA LYS A 139 20.58 -7.71 -3.46
C LYS A 139 21.06 -9.11 -3.74
#